data_AF-A0A832CBN4-F1
#
_entry.id   AF-A0A832CBN4-F1
#
_cell.length_a   1.000
_cell.length_b   1.000
_cell.length_c   1.000
_cell.angle_alpha   90.00
_cell.angle_beta   90.00
_cell.angle_gamma   90.00
#
_symmetry.space_group_name_H-M   'P 1'
#
loop_
_entity.id
_entity.type
_entity.pdbx_description
1 polymer ?
#
loop_
_entity_poly.entity_id
_entity_poly.type
_entity_poly.pdbx_seq_one_letter_code
_entity_poly.pdbx_strand_id
1 'polypeptide(L)' 'MKGRDIVCDKGKIYSVEAELLTGSFHGTGCVYSSALACYLATGDLEFAVRKARIFVLESVKRGFRVGKGWLFVNP' A
#
# COMPACT_ATOMS: atom_id res chain seq x y z
N MET A 1 8.50 -0.43 -13.01
CA MET A 1 7.40 -1.36 -13.36
C MET A 1 6.10 -0.79 -12.80
N LYS A 2 4.93 -1.32 -13.19
CA LYS A 2 3.65 -0.98 -12.54
C LYS A 2 3.12 -2.18 -11.77
N GLY A 3 2.49 -1.91 -10.63
CA GLY A 3 1.76 -2.90 -9.84
C GLY A 3 0.28 -2.53 -9.81
N ARG A 4 -0.58 -3.54 -9.80
CA ARG A 4 -2.04 -3.38 -9.72
C ARG A 4 -2.57 -4.09 -8.49
N ASP A 5 -3.18 -3.34 -7.60
CA ASP A 5 -3.90 -3.86 -6.45
C ASP A 5 -5.32 -4.23 -6.89
N ILE A 6 -5.85 -5.35 -6.40
CA ILE A 6 -7.18 -5.85 -6.72
C ILE A 6 -7.88 -6.19 -5.41
N VAL A 7 -9.06 -5.59 -5.20
CA VAL A 7 -9.93 -5.87 -4.07
C VAL A 7 -11.32 -6.23 -4.59
N CYS A 8 -11.87 -7.34 -4.11
CA CYS A 8 -13.16 -7.87 -4.54
C CYS A 8 -14.16 -7.81 -3.39
N ASP A 9 -15.33 -7.23 -3.63
CA ASP A 9 -16.46 -7.24 -2.68
C ASP A 9 -17.77 -7.48 -3.45
N LYS A 10 -18.54 -8.50 -3.03
CA LYS A 10 -19.85 -8.88 -3.61
C LYS A 10 -19.89 -8.92 -5.14
N GLY A 11 -18.84 -9.47 -5.76
CA GLY A 11 -18.72 -9.59 -7.22
C GLY A 11 -18.29 -8.30 -7.94
N LYS A 12 -18.11 -7.18 -7.23
CA LYS A 12 -17.49 -5.96 -7.76
C LYS A 12 -15.99 -5.98 -7.51
N ILE A 13 -15.23 -5.52 -8.50
CA ILE A 13 -13.77 -5.39 -8.45
C ILE A 13 -13.40 -3.92 -8.34
N TYR A 14 -12.53 -3.60 -7.39
CA TYR A 14 -11.88 -2.31 -7.21
C TYR A 14 -10.39 -2.52 -7.50
N SER A 15 -9.82 -1.71 -8.38
CA SER A 15 -8.41 -1.85 -8.73
C SER A 15 -7.71 -0.51 -8.83
N VAL A 16 -6.44 -0.51 -8.43
CA VAL A 16 -5.61 0.69 -8.44
C VAL A 16 -4.24 0.30 -8.98
N GLU A 17 -3.86 0.93 -10.08
CA GLU A 17 -2.54 0.77 -10.67
C GLU A 17 -1.64 1.91 -10.22
N ALA A 18 -0.43 1.60 -9.79
CA ALA A 18 0.58 2.60 -9.51
C ALA A 18 1.99 2.08 -9.84
N GLU A 19 2.98 2.95 -9.67
CA GLU A 19 4.39 2.57 -9.74
C GLU A 19 4.69 1.42 -8.77
N LEU A 20 5.54 0.49 -9.21
CA LEU A 20 6.14 -0.55 -8.39
C LEU A 20 7.64 -0.28 -8.28
N LEU A 21 8.08 -0.01 -7.06
CA LEU A 21 9.48 0.18 -6.71
C LEU A 21 10.14 -1.17 -6.45
N THR A 22 11.35 -1.36 -6.96
CA THR A 22 12.11 -2.60 -6.78
C THR A 22 12.93 -2.54 -5.49
N GLY A 23 12.94 -3.64 -4.75
CA GLY A 23 13.67 -3.76 -3.49
C GLY A 23 12.96 -4.68 -2.51
N SER A 24 13.67 -5.12 -1.47
CA SER A 24 13.08 -5.89 -0.37
C SER A 24 12.71 -4.93 0.76
N PHE A 25 11.46 -4.46 0.75
CA PHE A 25 10.90 -3.56 1.75
C PHE A 25 10.13 -4.36 2.80
N HIS A 26 10.57 -4.31 4.05
CA HIS A 26 9.87 -4.89 5.18
C HIS A 26 8.68 -3.99 5.58
N GLY A 27 7.51 -4.59 5.77
CA GLY A 27 6.32 -3.92 6.31
C GLY A 27 5.30 -3.40 5.28
N THR A 28 5.53 -3.54 3.98
CA THR A 28 4.59 -3.06 2.93
C THR A 28 3.17 -3.61 3.08
N GLY A 29 3.03 -4.91 3.34
CA GLY A 29 1.73 -5.56 3.53
C GLY A 29 1.00 -5.08 4.79
N CYS A 30 1.71 -4.98 5.92
CA CYS A 30 1.13 -4.49 7.17
C CYS A 30 0.69 -3.03 7.07
N VAL A 31 1.49 -2.19 6.41
CA VAL A 31 1.14 -0.78 6.17
C VAL A 31 -0.05 -0.67 5.24
N TYR A 32 -0.08 -1.43 4.14
CA TYR A 32 -1.21 -1.44 3.22
C TYR A 32 -2.52 -1.86 3.89
N SER A 33 -2.51 -2.97 4.63
CA SER A 33 -3.72 -3.47 5.30
C SER A 33 -4.21 -2.53 6.40
N SER A 34 -3.28 -1.93 7.18
CA SER A 34 -3.61 -0.95 8.21
C SER A 34 -4.22 0.31 7.58
N ALA A 35 -3.60 0.84 6.53
CA ALA A 35 -4.11 2.01 5.81
C ALA A 35 -5.49 1.73 5.21
N LEU A 36 -5.68 0.56 4.59
CA LEU A 36 -6.97 0.16 4.02
C LEU A 36 -8.07 0.14 5.10
N ALA A 37 -7.80 -0.47 6.25
CA ALA A 37 -8.75 -0.51 7.36
C ALA A 37 -9.08 0.90 7.89
N CYS A 38 -8.08 1.76 8.07
CA CYS A 38 -8.28 3.13 8.53
C CYS A 38 -9.11 3.97 7.54
N TYR A 39 -8.80 3.92 6.24
CA TYR A 39 -9.56 4.68 5.25
C TYR A 39 -10.98 4.15 5.04
N LEU A 40 -11.18 2.83 5.17
CA LEU A 40 -12.51 2.21 5.14
C LEU A 40 -13.38 2.68 6.32
N ALA A 41 -12.79 2.97 7.48
CA ALA A 41 -13.53 3.53 8.61
C ALA A 41 -14.06 4.95 8.36
N THR A 42 -13.53 5.67 7.36
CA THR A 42 -13.88 7.07 7.06
C THR A 42 -14.51 7.29 5.68
N GLY A 43 -14.68 6.23 4.89
CA GLY A 43 -15.12 6.33 3.50
C GLY A 43 -15.58 4.99 2.93
N ASP A 44 -15.80 4.94 1.63
CA ASP A 44 -16.18 3.71 0.93
C ASP A 44 -14.95 2.86 0.53
N LEU A 45 -15.23 1.66 0.01
CA LEU A 45 -14.19 0.72 -0.38
C LEU A 45 -13.32 1.23 -1.54
N GLU A 46 -13.89 1.96 -2.50
CA GLU A 46 -13.13 2.50 -3.63
C GLU A 46 -12.12 3.56 -3.16
N PHE A 47 -12.58 4.47 -2.30
CA PHE A 47 -11.76 5.46 -1.63
C PHE A 47 -10.66 4.79 -0.81
N ALA A 48 -11.01 3.79 -0.01
CA ALA A 48 -10.07 3.09 0.87
C ALA A 48 -8.96 2.40 0.07
N VAL A 49 -9.28 1.67 -1.00
CA VAL A 49 -8.30 0.99 -1.85
C VAL A 49 -7.37 1.98 -2.54
N ARG A 50 -7.91 3.08 -3.10
CA ARG A 50 -7.09 4.15 -3.71
C ARG A 50 -6.14 4.77 -2.71
N LYS A 51 -6.62 5.10 -1.51
CA LYS A 51 -5.81 5.75 -0.49
C LYS A 51 -4.77 4.82 0.11
N ALA A 52 -5.10 3.55 0.36
CA ALA A 52 -4.15 2.55 0.85
C ALA A 52 -3.00 2.32 -0.13
N ARG A 53 -3.27 2.21 -1.44
CA ARG A 53 -2.23 2.06 -2.46
C ARG A 53 -1.29 3.28 -2.50
N ILE A 54 -1.85 4.48 -2.47
CA ILE A 54 -1.03 5.72 -2.48
C ILE A 54 -0.19 5.80 -1.20
N PHE A 55 -0.80 5.50 -0.04
CA PHE A 55 -0.12 5.55 1.24
C PHE A 55 1.10 4.61 1.27
N VAL A 56 0.92 3.31 0.96
CA VAL A 56 2.04 2.36 0.96
C VAL A 56 3.12 2.73 -0.07
N LEU A 57 2.76 3.26 -1.24
CA LEU A 57 3.73 3.70 -2.24
C LEU A 57 4.60 4.84 -1.69
N GLU A 58 3.98 5.85 -1.07
CA GLU A 58 4.72 6.96 -0.46
C GLU A 58 5.54 6.49 0.75
N SER A 59 5.04 5.55 1.55
CA SER A 59 5.81 4.96 2.65
C SER A 59 7.03 4.17 2.18
N VAL A 60 6.94 3.50 1.02
CA VAL A 60 8.06 2.82 0.36
C VAL A 60 9.07 3.84 -0.16
N LYS A 61 8.62 4.91 -0.83
CA LYS A 61 9.51 5.99 -1.33
C LYS A 61 10.31 6.67 -0.22
N ARG A 62 9.69 6.81 0.96
CA ARG A 62 10.30 7.40 2.17
C ARG A 62 11.01 6.37 3.05
N GLY A 63 11.09 5.11 2.61
CA GLY A 63 11.68 4.02 3.34
C GLY A 63 13.15 4.24 3.64
N PHE A 64 13.63 3.63 4.72
CA PHE A 64 14.99 3.82 5.22
C PHE A 64 15.64 2.49 5.60
N ARG A 65 16.97 2.45 5.52
CA ARG A 65 17.76 1.30 5.96
C ARG A 65 18.10 1.42 7.43
N VAL A 66 17.96 0.31 8.14
CA VAL A 66 18.48 0.20 9.50
C VAL A 66 19.86 -0.46 9.44
N GLY A 67 20.90 0.34 9.66
CA GLY A 67 22.30 -0.10 9.52
C GLY A 67 22.62 -0.65 8.13
N LYS A 68 23.31 -1.79 8.08
CA LYS A 68 23.58 -2.54 6.82
C LYS A 68 22.49 -3.57 6.49
N GLY A 69 21.39 -3.60 7.27
CA GLY A 69 20.36 -4.62 7.19
C GLY A 69 19.20 -4.27 6.25
N TRP A 70 17.99 -4.65 6.70
CA TRP A 70 16.74 -4.54 5.96
C TRP A 70 16.32 -3.09 5.68
N LEU A 71 15.62 -2.92 4.56
CA LEU A 71 14.97 -1.66 4.19
C LEU A 71 13.54 -1.70 4.73
N PHE A 72 13.16 -0.72 5.55
CA PHE A 72 11.82 -0.61 6.13
C PHE A 72 11.03 0.47 5.40
N VAL A 73 9.73 0.26 5.29
CA VAL A 73 8.81 1.35 4.89
C VAL A 73 8.72 2.40 6.00
N ASN A 74 8.40 3.64 5.63
CA ASN A 74 8.20 4.76 6.54
C ASN A 74 6.73 5.22 6.46
N PRO A 75 5.84 4.69 7.33
CA PRO A 75 4.40 4.96 7.29
C PRO A 75 4.06 6.46 7.35
#